data_AF-Q84E83-F1
#
_entry.id   AF-Q84E83-F1
#
_cell.length_a   1.000
_cell.length_b   1.000
_cell.length_c   1.000
_cell.angle_alpha   90.00
_cell.angle_beta   90.00
_cell.angle_gamma   90.00
#
_symmetry.space_group_name_H-M   'P 1'
#
loop_
_entity.id
_entity.type
_entity.pdbx_description
1 polymer ?
#
loop_
_entity_poly.entity_id
_entity_poly.type
_entity_poly.pdbx_seq_one_letter_code
_entity_poly.pdbx_strand_id
1 'polypeptide(L)'
;MDFMAFKVVDEDSLRQLEQDLLAYGCAIEHVPAGELNGCGRRVRFQAPSGHHFELYVDKKYTGKWGVNEINPEAWPRDLKGMAAVRFDHCLLYGDELQATNDLFTEVLGFYLAEQVIDAEGKRLAQFLSLSTKAHDVAFIQHAEKGKLHHASFLLESWEDVLRAADLISMT
;
A
#
# COMPACT_ATOMS: atom_id res chain seq x y z
N MET A 1 -13.03 -0.54 1.31
CA MET A 1 -11.75 -0.94 1.92
C MET A 1 -11.67 -0.24 3.26
N ASP A 2 -11.37 -0.95 4.34
CA ASP A 2 -11.38 -0.37 5.69
C ASP A 2 -10.15 0.53 5.90
N PHE A 3 -8.96 0.02 5.58
CA PHE A 3 -7.70 0.78 5.58
C PHE A 3 -6.63 0.12 4.70
N MET A 4 -5.57 0.87 4.39
CA MET A 4 -4.30 0.36 3.88
C MET A 4 -3.18 0.73 4.85
N ALA A 5 -2.22 -0.15 5.09
CA ALA A 5 -1.20 0.08 6.12
C ALA A 5 0.23 0.03 5.55
N PHE A 6 1.08 0.94 6.02
CA PHE A 6 2.51 0.96 5.71
C PHE A 6 3.32 0.60 6.95
N LYS A 7 4.27 -0.31 6.79
CA LYS A 7 5.23 -0.63 7.83
C LYS A 7 6.31 0.45 7.87
N VAL A 8 6.58 0.99 9.04
CA VAL A 8 7.64 1.96 9.33
C VAL A 8 8.87 1.23 9.87
N VAL A 9 10.04 1.82 9.68
CA VAL A 9 11.33 1.21 10.01
C VAL A 9 11.50 0.92 11.52
N ASP A 10 11.07 1.85 12.38
CA ASP A 10 11.19 1.74 13.83
C ASP A 10 10.18 2.64 14.58
N GLU A 11 10.13 2.48 15.90
CA GLU A 11 9.22 3.23 16.79
C GLU A 11 9.53 4.73 16.85
N ASP A 12 10.78 5.14 16.64
CA ASP A 12 11.17 6.55 16.63
C ASP A 12 10.61 7.25 15.40
N SER A 13 10.73 6.61 14.23
CA SER A 13 10.16 7.06 12.97
C SER A 13 8.62 7.07 13.03
N LEU A 14 7.98 6.08 13.67
CA LEU A 14 6.53 6.08 13.85
C LEU A 14 6.07 7.26 14.72
N ARG A 15 6.80 7.58 15.80
CA ARG A 15 6.51 8.75 16.66
C ARG A 15 6.72 10.06 15.91
N GLN A 16 7.76 10.17 15.09
CA GLN A 16 8.02 11.36 14.29
C GLN A 16 6.90 11.57 13.25
N LEU A 17 6.56 10.54 12.47
CA LEU A 17 5.48 10.63 11.47
C LEU A 17 4.13 10.96 12.09
N GLU A 18 3.83 10.44 13.29
CA GLU A 18 2.63 10.81 14.04
C GLU A 18 2.61 12.32 14.36
N GLN A 19 3.74 12.88 14.80
CA GLN A 19 3.86 14.32 15.07
C GLN A 19 3.76 15.15 13.78
N ASP A 20 4.36 14.70 12.69
CA ASP A 20 4.33 15.40 11.41
C ASP A 20 2.91 15.40 10.82
N LEU A 21 2.18 14.29 10.95
CA LEU A 21 0.77 14.19 10.57
C LEU A 21 -0.11 15.15 11.40
N LEU A 22 0.10 15.22 12.71
CA LEU A 22 -0.61 16.18 13.57
C LEU A 22 -0.28 17.63 13.18
N ALA A 23 0.98 17.94 12.90
CA ALA A 23 1.44 19.26 12.49
C ALA A 23 0.88 19.66 11.11
N TYR A 24 0.74 18.70 10.19
CA TYR A 24 0.09 18.88 8.90
C TYR A 24 -1.43 19.10 9.02
N GLY A 25 -2.03 18.73 10.16
CA GLY A 25 -3.45 18.93 10.46
C GLY A 25 -4.31 17.67 10.29
N CYS A 26 -3.72 16.49 10.18
CA CYS A 26 -4.46 15.23 10.17
C CYS A 26 -5.02 14.92 11.58
N ALA A 27 -6.26 14.42 11.62
CA ALA A 27 -6.78 13.77 12.82
C ALA A 27 -6.15 12.38 12.96
N ILE A 28 -5.72 12.04 14.17
CA ILE A 28 -5.06 10.77 14.50
C ILE A 28 -5.94 9.94 15.42
N GLU A 29 -6.05 8.65 15.10
CA GLU A 29 -6.62 7.61 15.94
C GLU A 29 -5.52 6.60 16.32
N HIS A 30 -5.37 6.32 17.61
CA HIS A 30 -4.46 5.29 18.09
C HIS A 30 -5.18 3.95 18.19
N VAL A 31 -4.71 2.97 17.41
CA VAL A 31 -5.24 1.61 17.45
C VAL A 31 -4.33 0.73 18.31
N PRO A 32 -4.85 0.07 19.37
CA PRO A 32 -4.03 -0.69 20.30
C PRO A 32 -3.45 -1.95 19.66
N ALA A 33 -2.31 -2.41 20.20
CA ALA A 33 -1.70 -3.67 19.79
C ALA A 33 -2.66 -4.85 19.97
N GLY A 34 -2.63 -5.79 19.03
CA GLY A 34 -3.48 -6.98 19.05
C GLY A 34 -4.92 -6.78 18.53
N GLU A 35 -5.35 -5.55 18.22
CA GLU A 35 -6.62 -5.32 17.51
C GLU A 35 -6.59 -6.02 16.13
N LEU A 36 -5.49 -5.85 15.40
CA LEU A 36 -5.18 -6.68 14.24
C LEU A 36 -4.25 -7.82 14.65
N ASN A 37 -4.66 -9.07 14.37
CA ASN A 37 -3.91 -10.25 14.77
C ASN A 37 -2.43 -10.20 14.35
N GLY A 38 -1.56 -10.39 15.33
CA GLY A 38 -0.11 -10.37 15.16
C GLY A 38 0.44 -9.00 14.74
N CYS A 39 -0.28 -7.90 14.94
CA CYS A 39 0.20 -6.53 14.70
C CYS A 39 0.34 -5.78 16.02
N GLY A 40 1.37 -4.94 16.13
CA GLY A 40 1.56 -4.01 17.23
C GLY A 40 0.57 -2.86 17.19
N ARG A 41 0.87 -1.80 17.96
CA ARG A 41 0.08 -0.56 17.92
C ARG A 41 0.14 0.05 16.52
N ARG A 42 -0.89 0.81 16.17
CA ARG A 42 -0.95 1.51 14.89
C ARG A 42 -1.45 2.93 15.06
N VAL A 43 -0.97 3.82 14.21
CA VAL A 43 -1.41 5.21 14.09
C VAL A 43 -2.25 5.31 12.84
N ARG A 44 -3.55 5.61 12.98
CA ARG A 44 -4.49 5.73 11.87
C ARG A 44 -4.81 7.19 11.58
N PHE A 45 -4.89 7.54 10.30
CA PHE A 45 -5.31 8.85 9.82
C PHE A 45 -6.14 8.69 8.53
N GLN A 46 -6.86 9.75 8.14
CA GLN A 46 -7.59 9.80 6.88
C GLN A 46 -6.91 10.76 5.91
N ALA A 47 -6.61 10.30 4.70
CA ALA A 47 -6.09 11.14 3.63
C ALA A 47 -7.21 12.00 2.99
N PRO A 48 -6.89 13.11 2.31
CA PRO A 48 -7.88 13.95 1.63
C PRO A 48 -8.79 13.20 0.64
N SER A 49 -8.26 12.17 -0.01
CA SER A 49 -9.02 11.25 -0.88
C SER A 49 -10.08 10.40 -0.16
N GLY A 50 -10.18 10.48 1.17
CA GLY A 50 -11.15 9.79 2.03
C GLY A 50 -10.73 8.41 2.52
N HIS A 51 -9.56 7.92 2.13
CA HIS A 51 -9.04 6.61 2.54
C HIS A 51 -8.38 6.68 3.92
N HIS A 52 -8.60 5.65 4.74
CA HIS A 52 -7.86 5.48 5.97
C HIS A 52 -6.53 4.78 5.70
N PHE A 53 -5.48 5.34 6.28
CA PHE A 53 -4.14 4.78 6.28
C PHE A 53 -3.68 4.51 7.71
N GLU A 54 -2.86 3.49 7.86
CA GLU A 54 -2.26 3.13 9.15
C GLU A 54 -0.75 2.99 9.04
N LEU A 55 -0.04 3.47 10.06
CA LEU A 55 1.40 3.27 10.23
C LEU A 55 1.66 2.33 11.40
N TYR A 56 2.56 1.38 11.21
CA TYR A 56 2.90 0.38 12.24
C TYR A 56 4.36 -0.06 12.12
N VAL A 57 4.92 -0.59 13.21
CA VAL A 57 6.29 -1.13 13.23
C VAL A 57 6.25 -2.63 13.41
N ASP A 58 5.60 -3.07 14.49
CA ASP A 58 5.59 -4.48 14.87
C ASP A 58 4.56 -5.30 14.09
N LYS A 59 5.04 -6.38 13.49
CA LYS A 59 4.21 -7.43 12.89
C LYS A 59 4.88 -8.78 13.10
N LYS A 60 4.10 -9.75 13.58
CA LYS A 60 4.52 -11.13 13.74
C LYS A 60 4.97 -11.68 12.40
N TYR A 61 6.25 -12.04 12.33
CA TYR A 61 6.82 -12.75 11.20
C TYR A 61 6.52 -14.25 11.34
N THR A 62 6.03 -14.87 10.27
CA THR A 62 5.58 -16.28 10.26
C THR A 62 6.48 -17.20 9.43
N GLY A 63 7.65 -16.74 9.00
CA GLY A 63 8.58 -17.48 8.15
C GLY A 63 8.43 -17.19 6.65
N LYS A 64 9.30 -17.79 5.82
CA LYS A 64 9.34 -17.64 4.34
C LYS A 64 8.50 -18.66 3.56
N TRP A 65 7.55 -19.33 4.21
CA TRP A 65 6.54 -20.25 3.63
C TRP A 65 7.03 -21.12 2.45
N GLY A 66 7.72 -22.23 2.76
CA GLY A 66 8.13 -23.21 1.76
C GLY A 66 9.58 -23.07 1.27
N VAL A 67 10.33 -22.10 1.79
CA VAL A 67 11.79 -22.01 1.66
C VAL A 67 12.47 -21.74 3.01
N ASN A 68 13.76 -22.06 3.08
CA ASN A 68 14.60 -21.83 4.26
C ASN A 68 14.96 -20.35 4.48
N GLU A 69 15.23 -19.95 5.73
CA GLU A 69 15.64 -18.58 6.04
C GLU A 69 17.08 -18.28 5.61
N ILE A 70 17.96 -19.25 5.87
CA ILE A 70 19.38 -19.21 5.55
C ILE A 70 19.59 -20.08 4.32
N ASN A 71 20.22 -19.52 3.27
CA ASN A 71 20.38 -20.17 1.96
C ASN A 71 19.04 -20.69 1.41
N PRO A 72 18.08 -19.79 1.14
CA PRO A 72 16.77 -20.18 0.61
C PRO A 72 16.92 -20.92 -0.71
N GLU A 73 16.04 -21.88 -0.93
CA GLU A 73 15.80 -22.45 -2.24
C GLU A 73 15.36 -21.38 -3.23
N ALA A 74 15.51 -21.64 -4.53
CA ALA A 74 15.17 -20.69 -5.57
C ALA A 74 13.67 -20.32 -5.57
N TRP A 75 12.78 -21.24 -5.19
CA TRP A 75 11.35 -21.00 -5.05
C TRP A 75 10.68 -22.06 -4.14
N PRO A 76 9.58 -21.71 -3.46
CA PRO A 76 8.78 -22.69 -2.71
C PRO A 76 8.14 -23.70 -3.66
N ARG A 77 8.07 -24.96 -3.22
CA ARG A 77 7.49 -26.07 -3.99
C ARG A 77 6.00 -26.22 -3.69
N ASP A 78 5.29 -26.94 -4.57
CA ASP A 78 3.90 -27.36 -4.38
C ASP A 78 2.87 -26.22 -4.24
N LEU A 79 3.20 -25.01 -4.71
CA LEU A 79 2.26 -23.90 -4.80
C LEU A 79 1.02 -24.28 -5.64
N LYS A 80 -0.14 -23.78 -5.24
CA LYS A 80 -1.44 -24.05 -5.87
C LYS A 80 -2.07 -22.76 -6.38
N GLY A 81 -2.98 -22.89 -7.35
CA GLY A 81 -3.69 -21.77 -7.94
C GLY A 81 -2.76 -20.79 -8.66
N MET A 82 -3.00 -19.50 -8.45
CA MET A 82 -2.25 -18.40 -9.09
C MET A 82 -0.87 -18.16 -8.47
N ALA A 83 -0.56 -18.77 -7.31
CA ALA A 83 0.75 -18.70 -6.68
C ALA A 83 1.30 -17.28 -6.42
N ALA A 84 0.45 -16.36 -5.95
CA ALA A 84 0.88 -14.99 -5.61
C ALA A 84 1.98 -14.95 -4.56
N VAL A 85 3.01 -14.14 -4.82
CA VAL A 85 4.25 -14.07 -4.03
C VAL A 85 4.09 -13.14 -2.83
N ARG A 86 3.51 -11.96 -3.06
CA ARG A 86 3.30 -10.94 -2.03
C ARG A 86 2.23 -9.94 -2.46
N PHE A 87 1.68 -9.22 -1.48
CA PHE A 87 0.99 -7.96 -1.74
C PHE A 87 1.95 -6.99 -2.45
N ASP A 88 1.44 -6.27 -3.45
CA ASP A 88 2.23 -5.32 -4.22
C ASP A 88 1.84 -3.87 -3.96
N HIS A 89 0.60 -3.48 -4.27
CA HIS A 89 0.08 -2.14 -4.08
C HIS A 89 -1.45 -2.12 -4.10
N CYS A 90 -2.05 -1.00 -3.72
CA CYS A 90 -3.43 -0.67 -4.05
C CYS A 90 -3.47 0.53 -4.99
N LEU A 91 -4.47 0.53 -5.88
CA LEU A 91 -4.94 1.75 -6.52
C LEU A 91 -6.27 2.17 -5.93
N LEU A 92 -6.37 3.45 -5.63
CA LEU A 92 -7.45 4.06 -4.88
C LEU A 92 -8.15 5.13 -5.73
N TYR A 93 -9.46 5.22 -5.59
CA TYR A 93 -10.31 6.20 -6.26
C TYR A 93 -10.79 7.24 -5.25
N GLY A 94 -10.54 8.50 -5.57
CA GLY A 94 -11.00 9.63 -4.78
C GLY A 94 -10.79 10.94 -5.51
N ASP A 95 -11.24 12.02 -4.90
CA ASP A 95 -10.94 13.39 -5.31
C ASP A 95 -9.69 13.91 -4.57
N GLU A 96 -9.46 15.23 -4.62
CA GLU A 96 -8.38 15.88 -3.87
C GLU A 96 -7.00 15.25 -4.12
N LEU A 97 -6.71 14.90 -5.37
CA LEU A 97 -5.44 14.26 -5.74
C LEU A 97 -4.23 15.12 -5.37
N GLN A 98 -4.30 16.43 -5.58
CA GLN A 98 -3.21 17.34 -5.22
C GLN A 98 -2.96 17.35 -3.71
N ALA A 99 -3.99 17.56 -2.88
CA ALA A 99 -3.83 17.54 -1.42
C ALA A 99 -3.38 16.16 -0.91
N THR A 100 -3.82 15.08 -1.56
CA THR A 100 -3.36 13.73 -1.26
C THR A 100 -1.88 13.55 -1.63
N ASN A 101 -1.44 14.09 -2.77
CA ASN A 101 -0.02 14.06 -3.14
C ASN A 101 0.82 14.79 -2.10
N ASP A 102 0.43 16.00 -1.70
CA ASP A 102 1.19 16.83 -0.78
C ASP A 102 1.32 16.15 0.60
N LEU A 103 0.26 15.51 1.09
CA LEU A 103 0.33 14.68 2.30
C LEU A 103 1.36 13.54 2.14
N PHE A 104 1.36 12.86 0.99
CA PHE A 104 2.25 11.72 0.79
C PHE A 104 3.71 12.13 0.57
N THR A 105 3.96 13.22 -0.15
CA THR A 105 5.34 13.66 -0.48
C THR A 105 5.97 14.50 0.60
N GLU A 106 5.22 15.40 1.23
CA GLU A 106 5.77 16.34 2.22
C GLU A 106 5.79 15.79 3.64
N VAL A 107 4.92 14.81 3.96
CA VAL A 107 4.82 14.23 5.31
C VAL A 107 5.28 12.78 5.34
N LEU A 108 4.75 11.93 4.47
CA LEU A 108 5.00 10.50 4.53
C LEU A 108 6.30 10.06 3.81
N GLY A 109 6.98 10.99 3.13
CA GLY A 109 8.27 10.76 2.48
C GLY A 109 8.20 9.99 1.15
N PHE A 110 7.02 9.86 0.55
CA PHE A 110 6.90 9.27 -0.79
C PHE A 110 7.48 10.23 -1.84
N TYR A 111 7.85 9.68 -2.99
CA TYR A 111 8.09 10.48 -4.18
C TYR A 111 7.06 10.14 -5.27
N LEU A 112 6.74 11.13 -6.11
CA LEU A 112 5.89 10.97 -7.28
C LEU A 112 6.69 10.36 -8.42
N ALA A 113 6.39 9.12 -8.77
CA ALA A 113 7.05 8.41 -9.85
C ALA A 113 6.45 8.78 -11.21
N GLU A 114 5.13 8.71 -11.32
CA GLU A 114 4.38 9.02 -12.54
C GLU A 114 3.08 9.74 -12.23
N GLN A 115 2.58 10.53 -13.18
CA GLN A 115 1.28 11.20 -13.09
C GLN A 115 0.64 11.39 -14.46
N VAL A 116 -0.69 11.52 -14.47
CA VAL A 116 -1.46 11.92 -15.65
C VAL A 116 -2.09 13.28 -15.36
N ILE A 117 -1.88 14.23 -16.26
CA ILE A 117 -2.40 15.60 -16.18
C ILE A 117 -3.25 15.85 -17.43
N ASP A 118 -4.41 16.49 -17.29
CA ASP A 118 -5.25 16.91 -18.42
C ASP A 118 -4.76 18.20 -19.08
N ALA A 119 -5.45 18.66 -20.13
CA ALA A 119 -5.05 19.84 -20.89
C ALA A 119 -5.12 21.13 -20.06
N GLU A 120 -5.94 21.14 -19.01
CA GLU A 120 -6.15 22.25 -18.09
C GLU A 120 -5.17 22.24 -16.90
N GLY A 121 -4.27 21.26 -16.84
CA GLY A 121 -3.28 21.14 -15.78
C GLY A 121 -3.78 20.42 -14.52
N LYS A 122 -4.99 19.86 -14.55
CA LYS A 122 -5.55 19.09 -13.43
C LYS A 122 -5.02 17.66 -13.45
N ARG A 123 -4.63 17.18 -12.28
CA ARG A 123 -4.14 15.82 -12.09
C ARG A 123 -5.29 14.81 -12.11
N LEU A 124 -5.18 13.81 -12.99
CA LEU A 124 -6.11 12.69 -13.14
C LEU A 124 -5.61 11.39 -12.51
N ALA A 125 -4.28 11.21 -12.44
CA ALA A 125 -3.68 10.05 -11.78
C ALA A 125 -2.32 10.41 -11.16
N GLN A 126 -1.95 9.71 -10.08
CA GLN A 126 -0.64 9.77 -9.44
C GLN A 126 -0.21 8.40 -8.93
N PHE A 127 1.08 8.12 -9.10
CA PHE A 127 1.74 6.89 -8.72
C PHE A 127 2.89 7.23 -7.78
N LEU A 128 2.76 6.82 -6.51
CA LEU A 128 3.64 7.23 -5.41
C LEU A 128 4.42 6.02 -4.91
N SER A 129 5.72 6.21 -4.66
CA SER A 129 6.61 5.14 -4.19
C SER A 129 7.45 5.57 -2.99
N LEU A 130 7.77 4.61 -2.12
CA LEU A 130 8.79 4.72 -1.06
C LEU A 130 10.05 3.88 -1.37
N SER A 131 10.05 3.15 -2.48
CA SER A 131 11.05 2.15 -2.83
C SER A 131 11.43 2.25 -4.30
N THR A 132 12.20 1.29 -4.82
CA THR A 132 12.56 1.23 -6.24
C THR A 132 11.46 0.66 -7.14
N LYS A 133 10.24 0.47 -6.61
CA LYS A 133 9.07 0.07 -7.41
C LYS A 133 8.53 1.24 -8.22
N ALA A 134 7.71 0.93 -9.22
CA ALA A 134 6.93 1.94 -9.93
C ALA A 134 6.03 2.73 -8.97
N HIS A 135 5.33 2.03 -8.07
CA HIS A 135 4.54 2.62 -7.00
C HIS A 135 4.24 1.62 -5.88
N ASP A 136 4.10 2.13 -4.67
CA ASP A 136 3.56 1.40 -3.51
C ASP A 136 2.07 1.74 -3.28
N VAL A 137 1.59 2.89 -3.79
CA VAL A 137 0.17 3.27 -3.83
C VAL A 137 -0.09 4.20 -5.01
N ALA A 138 -1.29 4.07 -5.60
CA ALA A 138 -1.72 4.93 -6.69
C ALA A 138 -3.11 5.53 -6.42
N PHE A 139 -3.37 6.70 -6.99
CA PHE A 139 -4.66 7.38 -6.91
C PHE A 139 -5.11 7.81 -8.30
N ILE A 140 -6.38 7.56 -8.63
CA ILE A 140 -7.04 8.10 -9.82
C ILE A 140 -8.22 8.97 -9.39
N GLN A 141 -8.39 10.09 -10.09
CA GLN A 141 -9.49 11.03 -9.88
C GLN A 141 -10.84 10.33 -10.04
N HIS A 142 -11.68 10.44 -9.02
CA HIS A 142 -13.05 9.96 -9.01
C HIS A 142 -13.94 10.94 -8.24
N ALA A 143 -15.24 11.00 -8.56
CA ALA A 143 -16.17 11.93 -7.91
C ALA A 143 -16.47 11.52 -6.45
N GLU A 144 -16.53 10.21 -6.20
CA GLU A 144 -16.70 9.67 -4.85
C GLU A 144 -15.34 9.42 -4.18
N LYS A 145 -15.20 9.90 -2.93
CA LYS A 145 -14.07 9.62 -2.03
C LYS A 145 -14.05 8.16 -1.57
N GLY A 146 -12.86 7.68 -1.20
CA GLY A 146 -12.68 6.45 -0.41
C GLY A 146 -13.00 5.15 -1.13
N LYS A 147 -12.96 5.12 -2.47
CA LYS A 147 -13.29 3.92 -3.25
C LYS A 147 -12.04 3.11 -3.56
N LEU A 148 -12.14 1.79 -3.42
CA LEU A 148 -11.09 0.89 -3.85
C LEU A 148 -11.21 0.68 -5.36
N HIS A 149 -10.16 0.95 -6.14
CA HIS A 149 -10.10 0.52 -7.53
C HIS A 149 -9.62 -0.93 -7.60
N HIS A 150 -8.46 -1.24 -7.02
CA HIS A 150 -7.95 -2.61 -6.96
C HIS A 150 -6.88 -2.78 -5.88
N ALA A 151 -6.64 -4.04 -5.51
CA ALA A 151 -5.47 -4.50 -4.77
C ALA A 151 -4.70 -5.47 -5.66
N SER A 152 -3.39 -5.25 -5.79
CA SER A 152 -2.51 -5.98 -6.67
C SER A 152 -1.59 -6.91 -5.88
N PHE A 153 -1.34 -8.09 -6.44
CA PHE A 153 -0.41 -9.08 -5.90
C PHE A 153 0.61 -9.45 -6.97
N LEU A 154 1.87 -9.59 -6.56
CA LEU A 154 2.96 -9.90 -7.47
C LEU A 154 2.92 -11.38 -7.88
N LEU A 155 3.03 -11.62 -9.18
CA LEU A 155 3.42 -12.91 -9.78
C LEU A 155 4.84 -12.78 -10.35
N GLU A 156 5.62 -13.86 -10.35
CA GLU A 156 7.05 -13.82 -10.71
C GLU A 156 7.25 -13.51 -12.20
N SER A 157 6.39 -14.02 -13.07
CA SER A 157 6.56 -13.85 -14.51
C SER A 157 5.26 -13.49 -15.24
N TRP A 158 5.42 -13.06 -16.49
CA TRP A 158 4.30 -12.83 -17.39
C TRP A 158 3.50 -14.12 -17.67
N GLU A 159 4.18 -15.25 -17.79
CA GLU A 159 3.55 -16.56 -17.97
C GLU A 159 2.66 -16.93 -16.77
N ASP A 160 3.07 -16.59 -15.54
CA ASP A 160 2.24 -16.78 -14.35
C ASP A 160 0.95 -15.96 -14.39
N VAL A 161 1.02 -14.73 -14.93
CA VAL A 161 -0.16 -13.87 -15.16
C VAL A 161 -1.11 -14.50 -16.16
N LEU A 162 -0.59 -15.02 -17.28
CA LEU A 162 -1.41 -15.72 -18.29
C LEU A 162 -2.07 -16.97 -17.69
N ARG A 163 -1.31 -17.76 -16.94
CA ARG A 163 -1.82 -18.93 -16.24
C ARG A 163 -2.91 -18.56 -15.24
N ALA A 164 -2.77 -17.45 -14.51
CA ALA A 164 -3.80 -16.97 -13.60
C ALA A 164 -5.10 -16.61 -14.35
N ALA A 165 -5.00 -15.99 -15.52
CA ALA A 165 -6.16 -15.70 -16.36
C ALA A 165 -6.85 -16.97 -16.89
N ASP A 166 -6.06 -17.96 -17.30
CA ASP A 166 -6.57 -19.29 -17.68
C ASP A 166 -7.34 -19.94 -16.52
N LEU A 167 -6.76 -19.96 -15.31
CA LEU A 167 -7.42 -20.51 -14.12
C LEU A 167 -8.75 -19.82 -13.77
N ILE A 168 -8.89 -18.52 -14.04
CA ILE A 168 -10.14 -17.77 -13.81
C ILE A 168 -11.20 -18.14 -14.85
N SER A 169 -10.78 -18.35 -16.10
CA SER A 169 -11.68 -18.57 -17.23
C SER A 169 -12.02 -20.04 -17.48
N MET A 170 -11.25 -20.98 -16.90
CA MET A 170 -11.54 -22.41 -16.91
C MET A 170 -12.82 -22.71 -16.12
N THR A 171 -13.95 -22.77 -16.82
CA THR A 171 -15.23 -23.32 -16.34
C THR A 171 -15.28 -24.83 -16.50
#